data_AF-A0AAQ3B285-F1
#
_entry.id   AF-A0AAQ3B285-F1
#
_cell.length_a   1.000
_cell.length_b   1.000
_cell.length_c   1.000
_cell.angle_alpha   90.00
_cell.angle_beta   90.00
_cell.angle_gamma   90.00
#
_symmetry.space_group_name_H-M   'P 1'
#
loop_
_entity.id
_entity.type
_entity.pdbx_description
1 polymer ?
#
loop_
_entity_poly.entity_id
_entity_poly.type
_entity_poly.pdbx_seq_one_letter_code
_entity_poly.pdbx_strand_id
1 'polypeptide(L)'
;MSKHKENIHNYINEIANEVYEFILAKESGYPDRWVSAIDIKNELSLNFVAVPVNNKQYGPKGWLFAIVARILEDEKRVEHCKIGSRSFYRTFA
;
A
#
# COMPACT_ATOMS: atom_id res chain seq x y z
N MET A 1 -19.83 -16.31 -9.22
CA MET A 1 -18.39 -15.96 -9.24
C MET A 1 -17.61 -17.14 -8.66
N SER A 2 -16.40 -17.48 -9.13
CA SER A 2 -15.65 -18.62 -8.56
C SER A 2 -15.29 -18.35 -7.10
N LYS A 3 -15.42 -19.36 -6.22
CA LYS A 3 -15.03 -19.26 -4.80
C LYS A 3 -13.57 -18.84 -4.62
N HIS A 4 -12.69 -19.27 -5.53
CA HIS A 4 -11.29 -18.83 -5.51
C HIS A 4 -11.13 -17.34 -5.79
N LYS A 5 -11.93 -16.79 -6.71
CA LYS A 5 -11.91 -15.35 -7.00
C LYS A 5 -12.35 -14.57 -5.77
N GLU A 6 -13.46 -14.94 -5.16
CA GLU A 6 -13.97 -14.29 -3.95
C GLU A 6 -12.93 -14.29 -2.82
N ASN A 7 -12.31 -15.44 -2.54
CA ASN A 7 -11.28 -15.55 -1.51
C ASN A 7 -10.09 -14.61 -1.78
N ILE A 8 -9.59 -14.56 -3.03
CA ILE A 8 -8.48 -13.67 -3.37
C ILE A 8 -8.84 -12.21 -3.14
N HIS A 9 -10.05 -11.78 -3.51
CA HIS A 9 -10.50 -10.42 -3.25
C HIS A 9 -10.62 -10.12 -1.76
N ASN A 10 -11.11 -11.07 -0.95
CA ASN A 10 -11.17 -10.92 0.51
C ASN A 10 -9.77 -10.73 1.11
N TYR A 11 -8.78 -11.55 0.70
CA TYR A 11 -7.40 -11.39 1.19
C TYR A 11 -6.77 -10.06 0.78
N ILE A 12 -7.03 -9.58 -0.44
CA ILE A 12 -6.55 -8.26 -0.87
C ILE A 12 -7.16 -7.16 0.01
N ASN A 13 -8.45 -7.26 0.33
CA ASN A 13 -9.10 -6.29 1.21
C ASN A 13 -8.59 -6.35 2.65
N GLU A 14 -8.29 -7.55 3.17
CA GLU A 14 -7.64 -7.70 4.47
C GLU A 14 -6.26 -7.03 4.50
N ILE A 15 -5.43 -7.23 3.45
CA ILE A 15 -4.15 -6.53 3.31
C ILE A 15 -4.37 -5.02 3.25
N ALA A 16 -5.39 -4.55 2.53
CA ALA A 16 -5.71 -3.13 2.44
C ALA A 16 -6.11 -2.53 3.79
N ASN A 17 -6.90 -3.26 4.58
CA ASN A 17 -7.24 -2.86 5.93
C ASN A 17 -6.01 -2.73 6.83
N GLU A 18 -5.10 -3.70 6.80
CA GLU A 18 -3.86 -3.62 7.59
C GLU A 18 -2.98 -2.43 7.18
N VAL A 19 -2.87 -2.13 5.89
CA VAL A 19 -2.15 -0.93 5.41
C VAL A 19 -2.84 0.35 5.88
N TYR A 20 -4.17 0.41 5.85
CA TYR A 20 -4.93 1.55 6.35
C TYR A 20 -4.71 1.77 7.86
N GLU A 21 -4.86 0.72 8.67
CA GLU A 21 -4.65 0.80 10.13
C GLU A 21 -3.23 1.24 10.47
N PHE A 22 -2.23 0.77 9.72
CA PHE A 22 -0.86 1.24 9.86
C PHE A 22 -0.73 2.74 9.59
N ILE A 23 -1.31 3.24 8.49
CA ILE A 23 -1.28 4.67 8.14
C ILE A 23 -1.96 5.47 9.26
N LEU A 24 -3.15 5.06 9.70
CA LEU A 24 -3.92 5.71 10.76
C LEU A 24 -3.14 5.79 12.08
N ALA A 25 -2.45 4.71 12.46
CA ALA A 25 -1.66 4.67 13.68
C ALA A 25 -0.41 5.57 13.63
N LYS A 26 0.16 5.77 12.43
CA LYS A 26 1.42 6.51 12.24
C LYS A 26 1.23 7.99 11.93
N GLU A 27 0.15 8.35 11.23
CA GLU A 27 0.00 9.67 10.61
C GLU A 27 0.05 10.83 11.61
N SER A 28 -0.39 10.66 12.85
CA SER A 28 -0.32 11.69 13.89
C SER A 28 1.12 12.13 14.22
N GLY A 29 2.11 11.29 13.93
CA GLY A 29 3.54 11.61 14.09
C GLY A 29 4.18 12.33 12.91
N TYR A 30 3.46 12.57 11.81
CA TYR A 30 3.98 13.20 10.60
C TYR A 30 3.39 14.60 10.39
N PRO A 31 4.15 15.55 9.79
CA PRO A 31 3.63 16.86 9.42
C PRO A 31 2.38 16.76 8.53
N ASP A 32 1.32 17.48 8.91
CA ASP A 32 0.01 17.47 8.23
C ASP A 32 -0.58 16.07 7.98
N ARG A 33 -0.17 15.10 8.81
CA ARG A 33 -0.55 13.69 8.76
C ARG A 33 0.00 12.89 7.56
N TRP A 34 0.92 13.46 6.78
CA TRP A 34 1.42 12.80 5.56
C TRP A 34 2.51 11.76 5.86
N VAL A 35 2.12 10.48 5.82
CA VAL A 35 3.07 9.35 5.92
C VAL A 35 3.67 9.07 4.55
N SER A 36 5.00 8.89 4.47
CA SER A 36 5.64 8.65 3.18
C SER A 36 5.41 7.21 2.69
N ALA A 37 5.23 7.05 1.38
CA ALA A 37 5.11 5.73 0.75
C ALA A 37 6.35 4.86 0.96
N ILE A 38 7.52 5.48 1.17
CA ILE A 38 8.76 4.76 1.46
C ILE A 38 8.67 4.11 2.84
N ASP A 39 8.22 4.85 3.85
CA ASP A 39 8.11 4.35 5.23
C ASP A 39 7.06 3.24 5.30
N ILE A 40 5.88 3.44 4.70
CA ILE A 40 4.83 2.40 4.65
C ILE A 40 5.36 1.11 4.04
N LYS A 41 6.02 1.19 2.87
CA LYS A 41 6.54 -0.01 2.20
C LYS A 41 7.67 -0.69 2.95
N ASN A 42 8.54 0.08 3.61
CA ASN A 42 9.70 -0.47 4.31
C ASN A 42 9.28 -1.09 5.64
N GLU A 43 8.46 -0.42 6.44
CA GLU A 43 8.02 -0.92 7.74
C GLU A 43 7.13 -2.16 7.61
N LEU A 44 6.26 -2.20 6.57
CA LEU A 44 5.40 -3.36 6.29
C LEU A 44 6.04 -4.39 5.34
N SER A 45 7.31 -4.20 4.96
CA SER A 45 8.02 -5.11 4.03
C SER A 45 7.26 -5.41 2.72
N LEU A 46 6.63 -4.40 2.12
CA LEU A 46 5.75 -4.54 0.95
C LEU A 46 6.47 -4.45 -0.41
N ASN A 47 7.80 -4.46 -0.40
CA ASN A 47 8.58 -4.54 -1.63
C ASN A 47 8.96 -6.01 -1.88
N PHE A 48 8.40 -6.59 -2.94
CA PHE A 48 8.58 -8.02 -3.26
C PHE A 48 9.43 -8.24 -4.51
N VAL A 49 10.06 -9.42 -4.58
CA VAL A 49 10.59 -9.94 -5.84
C VAL A 49 9.40 -10.38 -6.69
N ALA A 50 9.28 -9.80 -7.88
CA ALA A 50 8.06 -9.90 -8.69
C ALA A 50 8.31 -10.58 -10.05
N VAL A 51 9.34 -11.43 -10.12
CA VAL A 51 9.65 -12.27 -11.28
C VAL A 51 9.87 -13.71 -10.82
N PRO A 52 9.65 -14.71 -11.70
CA PRO A 52 9.99 -16.10 -11.42
C PRO A 52 11.45 -16.27 -10.99
N VAL A 53 11.73 -17.30 -10.21
CA VAL A 53 13.07 -17.57 -9.64
C VAL A 53 14.18 -17.61 -10.71
N ASN A 54 13.87 -18.10 -11.91
CA ASN A 54 14.84 -18.24 -13.00
C ASN A 54 15.00 -16.97 -13.87
N ASN A 55 14.25 -15.91 -13.57
CA ASN A 55 14.30 -14.66 -14.34
C ASN A 55 15.23 -13.65 -13.68
N LYS A 56 15.80 -12.76 -14.50
CA LYS A 56 16.61 -11.64 -13.99
C LYS A 56 15.73 -10.63 -13.27
N GLN A 57 15.94 -10.47 -11.96
CA GLN A 57 15.26 -9.46 -11.16
C GLN A 57 16.06 -8.15 -11.10
N TYR A 58 15.35 -7.02 -11.14
CA TYR A 58 15.91 -5.69 -10.94
C TYR A 58 15.42 -5.06 -9.64
N GLY A 59 15.82 -5.67 -8.52
CA GLY A 59 15.47 -5.26 -7.15
C GLY A 59 13.99 -5.43 -6.78
N PRO A 60 13.64 -5.42 -5.49
CA PRO A 60 12.25 -5.50 -5.02
C PRO A 60 11.36 -4.38 -5.58
N LYS A 61 10.08 -4.68 -5.81
CA LYS A 61 9.08 -3.75 -6.35
C LYS A 61 7.92 -3.56 -5.39
N GLY A 62 7.48 -2.32 -5.21
CA GLY A 62 6.34 -1.96 -4.36
C GLY A 62 4.98 -2.09 -5.06
N TRP A 63 4.82 -3.04 -5.99
CA TRP A 63 3.59 -3.16 -6.78
C TRP A 63 2.37 -3.55 -5.94
N LEU A 64 2.56 -4.42 -4.93
CA LEU A 64 1.47 -4.77 -4.01
C LEU A 64 0.95 -3.52 -3.29
N PHE A 65 1.85 -2.70 -2.74
CA PHE A 65 1.46 -1.45 -2.11
C PHE A 65 0.74 -0.51 -3.09
N ALA A 66 1.19 -0.40 -4.33
CA ALA A 66 0.53 0.44 -5.33
C ALA A 66 -0.92 -0.01 -5.63
N ILE A 67 -1.16 -1.32 -5.68
CA ILE A 67 -2.51 -1.88 -5.87
C ILE A 67 -3.37 -1.59 -4.65
N VAL A 68 -2.85 -1.86 -3.45
CA VAL A 68 -3.57 -1.64 -2.18
C VAL A 68 -3.88 -0.16 -1.95
N ALA A 69 -2.91 0.73 -2.16
CA ALA A 69 -3.12 2.16 -2.03
C ALA A 69 -4.21 2.65 -3.00
N ARG A 70 -4.24 2.12 -4.22
CA ARG A 70 -5.31 2.45 -5.18
C ARG A 70 -6.69 2.01 -4.71
N ILE A 71 -6.80 0.80 -4.13
CA ILE A 71 -8.06 0.31 -3.55
C ILE A 71 -8.54 1.27 -2.44
N LEU A 72 -7.65 1.64 -1.52
CA LEU A 72 -7.97 2.56 -0.43
C LEU A 72 -8.35 3.97 -0.92
N GLU A 73 -7.70 4.47 -1.97
CA GLU A 73 -8.07 5.74 -2.62
C GLU A 73 -9.46 5.66 -3.27
N ASP A 74 -9.74 4.58 -4.02
CA ASP A 74 -11.05 4.37 -4.67
C ASP A 74 -12.18 4.22 -3.62
N GLU A 75 -11.88 3.63 -2.46
CA GLU A 75 -12.78 3.53 -1.30
C GLU A 75 -12.91 4.84 -0.51
N LYS A 76 -12.17 5.90 -0.88
CA LYS A 76 -12.09 7.17 -0.14
C LYS A 76 -11.72 6.99 1.33
N ARG A 77 -10.76 6.09 1.59
CA ARG A 77 -10.21 5.85 2.93
C ARG A 77 -8.89 6.55 3.15
N VAL A 78 -8.12 6.77 2.07
CA VAL A 78 -6.87 7.54 2.12
C VAL A 78 -6.83 8.61 1.03
N GLU A 79 -6.17 9.71 1.35
CA GLU A 79 -5.74 10.72 0.39
C GLU A 79 -4.30 10.42 -0.05
N HIS A 80 -3.99 10.74 -1.31
CA HIS A 80 -2.64 10.69 -1.85
C HIS A 80 -2.16 12.08 -2.24
N CYS A 81 -0.92 12.41 -1.91
CA CYS A 81 -0.24 13.55 -2.46
C CYS A 81 1.16 13.19 -2.97
N LYS A 82 1.65 13.93 -3.96
CA LYS A 82 2.97 13.75 -4.55
C LYS A 82 3.75 15.05 -4.51
N ILE A 83 4.94 15.01 -3.92
CA ILE A 83 5.87 16.13 -3.84
C ILE A 83 7.17 15.69 -4.50
N GLY A 84 7.48 16.26 -5.67
CA GLY A 84 8.58 15.81 -6.51
C GLY A 84 8.42 14.35 -6.92
N SER A 85 9.38 13.49 -6.55
CA SER A 85 9.35 12.05 -6.82
C SER A 85 8.79 11.20 -5.68
N ARG A 86 8.38 11.83 -4.57
CA ARG A 86 7.89 11.13 -3.37
C ARG A 86 6.37 11.17 -3.30
N SER A 87 5.78 10.03 -2.99
CA SER A 87 4.35 9.88 -2.71
C SER A 87 4.12 9.78 -1.21
N PHE A 88 3.01 10.33 -0.75
CA PHE A 88 2.58 10.34 0.63
C PHE A 88 1.09 10.00 0.73
N TYR A 89 0.70 9.47 1.87
CA TYR A 89 -0.66 9.04 2.16
C TYR A 89 -1.07 9.47 3.57
N ARG A 90 -2.35 9.76 3.74
CA ARG A 90 -3.00 9.97 5.04
C ARG A 90 -4.44 9.47 4.96
N THR A 91 -5.04 9.14 6.09
CA THR A 91 -6.46 8.80 6.14
C THR A 91 -7.33 10.05 5.92
N PHE A 92 -8.56 9.87 5.43
CA PHE A 92 -9.53 10.97 5.46
C PHE A 92 -9.88 11.31 6.92
N ALA A 93 -10.13 12.59 7.19
CA ALA A 93 -10.60 13.07 8.49
C ALA A 93 -12.08 12.74 8.73
#